data_AF-A0A6P1NKD8-F1
#
_entry.id   AF-A0A6P1NKD8-F1
#
_cell.length_a   1.000
_cell.length_b   1.000
_cell.length_c   1.000
_cell.angle_alpha   90.00
_cell.angle_beta   90.00
_cell.angle_gamma   90.00
#
_symmetry.space_group_name_H-M   'P 1'
#
loop_
_entity.id
_entity.type
_entity.pdbx_description
1 polymer ?
#
loop_
_entity_poly.entity_id
_entity_poly.type
_entity_poly.pdbx_seq_one_letter_code
_entity_poly.pdbx_strand_id
1 'polypeptide(L)'
;MLLISCPNCGSRDETEFHYGGQAHVAYPENPTELNDREWAEFLFYRDNTKGAFAERWLHSTGCRQWFNMLRDTVTYDIQAVYPMGTPRPTASSTSPDALSVVVPIGARKQPQLIEQRASATSTASSTTAPEGATK
;
A
#
# COMPACT_ATOMS: atom_id res chain seq x y z
N MET A 1 2.88 25.70 -6.25
CA MET A 1 1.73 24.89 -5.87
C MET A 1 1.63 23.66 -6.74
N LEU A 2 2.26 22.58 -6.30
CA LEU A 2 2.10 21.26 -6.90
C LEU A 2 0.68 20.74 -6.63
N LEU A 3 0.18 19.95 -7.56
CA LEU A 3 -1.09 19.24 -7.43
C LEU A 3 -0.78 17.76 -7.20
N ILE A 4 -0.94 17.30 -5.97
CA ILE A 4 -0.58 15.95 -5.54
C ILE A 4 -1.82 15.06 -5.51
N SER A 5 -1.78 13.93 -6.22
CA SER A 5 -2.88 12.98 -6.29
C SER A 5 -2.85 11.99 -5.12
N CYS A 6 -3.51 12.34 -4.01
CA CYS A 6 -3.66 11.46 -2.86
C CYS A 6 -4.43 10.18 -3.25
N PRO A 7 -3.91 8.96 -2.98
CA PRO A 7 -4.58 7.71 -3.33
C PRO A 7 -5.99 7.56 -2.76
N ASN A 8 -6.29 8.26 -1.67
CA ASN A 8 -7.57 8.17 -0.97
C ASN A 8 -8.49 9.38 -1.23
N CYS A 9 -7.92 10.55 -1.58
CA CYS A 9 -8.66 11.82 -1.62
C CYS A 9 -8.64 12.51 -3.00
N GLY A 10 -7.92 11.95 -3.97
CA GLY A 10 -7.71 12.56 -5.27
C GLY A 10 -6.72 13.71 -5.25
N SER A 11 -6.73 14.51 -6.31
CA SER A 11 -5.83 15.66 -6.49
C SER A 11 -6.10 16.77 -5.47
N ARG A 12 -5.06 17.19 -4.77
CA ARG A 12 -5.09 18.24 -3.74
C ARG A 12 -3.85 19.11 -3.82
N ASP A 13 -3.95 20.29 -3.22
CA ASP A 13 -2.87 21.27 -3.16
C ASP A 13 -1.71 20.78 -2.26
N GLU A 14 -0.46 21.04 -2.66
CA GLU A 14 0.73 20.65 -1.89
C GLU A 14 0.72 21.09 -0.42
N THR A 15 0.07 22.21 -0.12
CA THR A 15 -0.03 22.75 1.25
C THR A 15 -0.85 21.89 2.20
N GLU A 16 -1.65 20.95 1.68
CA GLU A 16 -2.37 19.96 2.49
C GLU A 16 -1.47 18.84 3.02
N PHE A 17 -0.25 18.71 2.48
CA PHE A 17 0.63 17.58 2.71
C PHE A 17 1.88 17.93 3.51
N HIS A 18 2.36 16.95 4.28
CA HIS A 18 3.64 17.01 4.97
C HIS A 18 4.67 16.14 4.24
N TYR A 19 5.88 16.68 4.07
CA TYR A 19 6.98 16.00 3.41
C TYR A 19 7.69 15.02 4.35
N GLY A 20 7.90 13.77 3.92
CA GLY A 20 8.55 12.72 4.72
C GLY A 20 9.93 12.28 4.26
N GLY A 21 10.53 13.00 3.31
CA GLY A 21 11.84 12.66 2.75
C GLY A 21 11.84 11.37 1.93
N GLN A 22 13.00 10.70 1.88
CA GLN A 22 13.23 9.49 1.09
C GLN A 22 12.22 8.36 1.43
N ALA A 23 11.71 7.70 0.40
CA ALA A 23 10.94 6.47 0.53
C ALA A 23 11.84 5.25 0.73
N HIS A 24 11.25 4.14 1.16
CA HIS A 24 11.91 2.82 1.22
C HIS A 24 13.08 2.69 2.22
N VAL A 25 13.21 3.64 3.16
CA VAL A 25 14.12 3.48 4.30
C VAL A 25 13.33 2.87 5.46
N ALA A 26 13.41 1.55 5.61
CA ALA A 26 12.76 0.82 6.68
C ALA A 26 13.49 1.01 8.01
N TYR A 27 12.75 0.93 9.11
CA TYR A 27 13.36 0.82 10.44
C TYR A 27 14.12 -0.52 10.54
N PRO A 28 15.35 -0.56 11.08
CA PRO A 28 16.08 -1.82 11.24
C PRO A 28 15.31 -2.80 12.13
N GLU A 29 15.23 -4.07 11.74
CA GLU A 29 14.51 -5.10 12.50
C GLU A 29 15.13 -5.33 13.88
N ASN A 30 16.46 -5.38 13.95
CA ASN A 30 17.23 -5.55 15.19
C ASN A 30 18.22 -4.39 15.41
N PRO A 31 17.78 -3.20 15.87
CA PRO A 31 18.64 -2.03 16.05
C PRO A 31 19.82 -2.26 17.01
N THR A 32 19.66 -3.16 17.99
CA THR A 32 20.70 -3.48 18.99
C THR A 32 21.87 -4.28 18.43
N GLU A 33 21.72 -4.85 17.24
CA GLU A 33 22.77 -5.63 16.57
C GLU A 33 23.62 -4.77 15.62
N LEU A 34 23.18 -3.54 15.34
CA LEU A 34 23.90 -2.60 14.49
C LEU A 34 25.08 -1.98 15.23
N ASN A 35 26.16 -1.74 14.51
CA ASN A 35 27.24 -0.90 15.02
C ASN A 35 26.88 0.60 14.93
N ASP A 36 27.63 1.45 15.64
CA ASP A 36 27.38 2.90 15.69
C ASP A 36 27.32 3.56 14.30
N ARG A 37 28.11 3.07 13.34
CA ARG A 37 28.12 3.61 11.98
C ARG A 37 26.84 3.25 11.24
N GLU A 38 26.43 2.00 11.26
CA GLU A 38 25.18 1.54 10.63
C GLU A 38 23.96 2.24 11.24
N TRP A 39 23.97 2.40 12.56
CA TRP A 39 22.94 3.15 13.26
C TRP A 39 22.93 4.64 12.88
N ALA A 40 24.10 5.26 12.77
CA ALA A 40 24.23 6.64 12.30
C ALA A 40 23.74 6.80 10.85
N GLU A 41 24.01 5.83 9.97
CA GLU A 41 23.47 5.79 8.60
C GLU A 41 21.93 5.77 8.62
N PHE A 42 21.32 4.94 9.45
CA PHE A 42 19.86 4.94 9.62
C PHE A 42 19.31 6.25 10.21
N LEU A 43 19.98 6.85 11.19
CA LEU A 43 19.49 8.07 11.85
C LEU A 43 19.64 9.32 10.99
N PHE A 44 20.77 9.48 10.31
CA PHE A 44 21.18 10.77 9.75
C PHE A 44 21.34 10.78 8.23
N TYR A 45 21.45 9.63 7.56
CA TYR A 45 21.76 9.58 6.13
C TYR A 45 20.54 9.26 5.29
N ARG A 46 20.24 10.12 4.31
CA ARG A 46 19.22 9.88 3.28
C ARG A 46 19.78 10.29 1.93
N ASP A 47 19.32 9.64 0.88
CA ASP A 47 19.63 10.05 -0.48
C ASP A 47 19.04 11.43 -0.75
N ASN A 48 19.78 12.24 -1.49
CA ASN A 48 19.35 13.56 -1.97
C ASN A 48 19.52 13.64 -3.49
N THR A 49 18.77 12.79 -4.20
CA THR A 49 18.93 12.62 -5.64
C THR A 49 18.47 13.86 -6.40
N LYS A 50 19.33 14.37 -7.28
CA LYS A 50 18.97 15.35 -8.30
C LYS A 50 18.34 14.61 -9.50
N GLY A 51 17.04 14.80 -9.72
CA GLY A 51 16.25 14.09 -10.74
C GLY A 51 15.17 13.21 -10.09
N ALA A 52 14.84 12.08 -10.71
CA ALA A 52 13.76 11.20 -10.26
C ALA A 52 14.03 10.58 -8.87
N PHE A 53 13.31 11.10 -7.86
CA PHE A 53 13.48 10.74 -6.45
C PHE A 53 12.21 10.10 -5.88
N ALA A 54 12.38 8.97 -5.21
CA ALA A 54 11.30 8.28 -4.52
C ALA A 54 11.19 8.83 -3.09
N GLU A 55 10.06 9.44 -2.78
CA GLU A 55 9.82 10.20 -1.56
C GLU A 55 8.48 9.83 -0.92
N ARG A 56 8.29 10.21 0.35
CA ARG A 56 7.08 9.96 1.13
C ARG A 56 6.32 11.24 1.41
N TRP A 57 5.00 11.13 1.39
CA TRP A 57 4.09 12.23 1.70
C TRP A 57 2.97 11.77 2.60
N LEU A 58 2.58 12.64 3.53
CA LEU A 58 1.44 12.46 4.42
C LEU A 58 0.37 13.48 4.07
N HIS A 59 -0.87 13.05 3.81
CA HIS A 59 -1.98 13.97 3.61
C HIS A 59 -2.49 14.53 4.95
N SER A 60 -1.71 15.41 5.55
CA SER A 60 -1.84 15.88 6.94
C SER A 60 -3.17 16.55 7.25
N THR A 61 -3.72 17.33 6.32
CA THR A 61 -5.01 18.04 6.52
C THR A 61 -6.21 17.27 5.97
N GLY A 62 -6.00 16.08 5.38
CA GLY A 62 -7.04 15.24 4.79
C GLY A 62 -7.11 13.86 5.44
N CYS A 63 -6.84 12.79 4.67
CA CYS A 63 -7.00 11.41 5.15
C CYS A 63 -5.95 10.96 6.18
N ARG A 64 -4.88 11.75 6.40
CA ARG A 64 -3.78 11.43 7.33
C ARG A 64 -3.09 10.09 7.02
N GLN A 65 -3.15 9.65 5.76
CA GLN A 65 -2.44 8.45 5.31
C GLN A 65 -1.11 8.83 4.66
N TRP A 66 -0.12 7.99 4.88
CA TRP A 66 1.16 8.03 4.19
C TRP A 66 1.04 7.34 2.82
N PHE A 67 1.78 7.85 1.85
CA PHE A 67 1.99 7.22 0.54
C PHE A 67 3.35 7.61 -0.01
N ASN A 68 3.74 6.96 -1.09
CA ASN A 68 4.99 7.24 -1.79
C ASN A 68 4.73 7.99 -3.10
N MET A 69 5.68 8.80 -3.51
CA MET A 69 5.65 9.54 -4.77
C MET A 69 7.01 9.46 -5.45
N LEU A 70 7.03 9.28 -6.76
CA LEU A 70 8.21 9.45 -7.59
C LEU A 70 8.10 10.81 -8.27
N ARG A 71 9.01 11.74 -7.93
CA ARG A 71 9.01 13.10 -8.45
C ARG A 71 10.39 13.49 -8.93
N ASP A 72 10.47 14.22 -10.03
CA ASP A 72 11.72 14.86 -10.43
C ASP A 72 12.03 16.06 -9.52
N THR A 73 13.13 16.02 -8.78
CA THR A 73 13.48 17.08 -7.81
C THR A 73 13.99 18.37 -8.45
N VAL A 74 14.20 18.39 -9.77
CA VAL A 74 14.59 19.58 -10.54
C VAL A 74 13.37 20.26 -11.15
N THR A 75 12.50 19.50 -11.81
CA THR A 75 11.33 20.07 -12.53
C THR A 75 10.04 20.04 -11.70
N TYR A 76 10.02 19.24 -10.65
CA TYR A 76 8.87 18.92 -9.81
C TYR A 76 7.76 18.13 -10.52
N ASP A 77 8.05 17.54 -11.68
CA ASP A 77 7.15 16.65 -12.37
C ASP A 77 6.88 15.37 -11.54
N ILE A 78 5.60 15.05 -11.33
CA ILE A 78 5.16 13.89 -10.56
C ILE A 78 4.97 12.73 -11.52
N GLN A 79 5.89 11.77 -11.46
CA GLN A 79 5.96 10.63 -12.38
C GLN A 79 5.05 9.48 -11.93
N ALA A 80 4.90 9.29 -10.61
CA ALA A 80 4.02 8.26 -10.06
C ALA A 80 3.62 8.56 -8.62
N VAL A 81 2.42 8.14 -8.23
CA VAL A 81 1.97 8.04 -6.83
C VAL A 81 1.59 6.60 -6.55
N TYR A 82 2.04 6.05 -5.43
CA TYR A 82 1.83 4.65 -5.12
C TYR A 82 1.70 4.38 -3.60
N PRO A 83 1.02 3.30 -3.19
CA PRO A 83 0.79 3.00 -1.78
C PRO A 83 2.07 2.79 -0.95
N MET A 84 1.95 2.87 0.37
CA MET A 84 3.01 2.41 1.28
C MET A 84 3.20 0.90 1.17
N GLY A 85 4.44 0.43 1.33
CA GLY A 85 4.79 -0.99 1.29
C GLY A 85 4.89 -1.59 -0.11
N THR A 86 4.53 -0.87 -1.18
CA THR A 86 4.75 -1.33 -2.55
C THR A 86 6.12 -0.89 -3.06
N PRO A 87 6.76 -1.68 -3.95
CA PRO A 87 8.08 -1.35 -4.48
C PRO A 87 8.07 -0.08 -5.33
N ARG A 88 9.24 0.56 -5.47
CA ARG A 88 9.43 1.71 -6.36
C ARG A 88 9.05 1.32 -7.80
N PRO A 89 8.14 2.07 -8.47
CA PRO A 89 7.84 1.86 -9.88
C PRO A 89 9.08 2.06 -10.77
N THR A 90 9.30 1.17 -11.72
CA THR A 90 10.29 1.37 -12.80
C THR A 90 9.66 2.19 -13.91
N ALA A 91 10.43 3.06 -14.56
CA ALA A 91 9.97 4.00 -15.61
C ALA A 91 9.46 3.34 -16.91
N SER A 92 9.21 2.02 -16.91
CA SER A 92 8.93 1.20 -18.10
C SER A 92 7.44 0.90 -18.35
N SER A 93 6.51 1.57 -17.67
CA SER A 93 5.08 1.44 -18.00
C SER A 93 4.31 2.75 -17.88
N THR A 94 4.52 3.64 -18.84
CA THR A 94 3.50 4.63 -19.19
C THR A 94 2.37 3.90 -19.90
N SER A 95 1.27 3.65 -19.21
CA SER A 95 -0.06 3.59 -19.83
C SER A 95 -0.99 4.46 -19.00
N PRO A 96 -1.45 5.61 -19.51
CA PRO A 96 -2.41 6.45 -18.84
C PRO A 96 -3.81 5.89 -19.14
N ASP A 97 -4.23 4.83 -18.46
CA ASP A 97 -5.63 4.42 -18.51
C ASP A 97 -6.09 3.75 -17.22
N ALA A 98 -6.35 4.59 -16.22
CA ALA A 98 -7.11 4.21 -15.04
C ALA A 98 -8.04 5.36 -14.62
N LEU A 99 -8.76 5.92 -15.60
CA LEU A 99 -9.91 6.79 -15.36
C LEU A 99 -11.10 6.25 -16.17
N SER A 100 -11.74 5.19 -15.68
CA SER A 100 -13.19 4.97 -15.80
C SER A 100 -13.62 3.61 -15.24
N VAL A 101 -13.75 3.49 -13.91
CA VAL A 101 -14.73 2.53 -13.37
C VAL A 101 -16.06 3.27 -13.29
N VAL A 102 -16.76 3.31 -14.43
CA VAL A 102 -18.20 3.61 -14.43
C VAL A 102 -18.90 2.35 -13.92
N VAL A 103 -19.41 2.40 -12.70
CA VAL A 103 -20.32 1.38 -12.18
C VAL A 103 -21.69 1.62 -12.82
N PRO A 104 -22.23 0.71 -13.65
CA PRO A 104 -23.60 0.86 -14.13
C PRO A 104 -24.57 0.62 -12.97
N ILE A 105 -25.34 1.65 -12.62
CA ILE A 105 -26.52 1.53 -11.77
C ILE A 105 -27.59 0.79 -12.58
N GLY A 106 -27.91 -0.43 -12.19
CA GLY A 106 -29.17 -1.06 -12.57
C GLY A 106 -29.06 -2.51 -13.05
N ALA A 107 -29.25 -3.44 -12.12
CA ALA A 107 -30.11 -4.62 -12.30
C ALA A 107 -30.10 -5.44 -10.99
N ARG A 108 -31.02 -5.13 -10.08
CA ARG A 108 -31.40 -6.09 -9.04
C ARG A 108 -32.03 -7.30 -9.75
N LYS A 109 -31.35 -8.44 -9.76
CA LYS A 109 -32.01 -9.74 -9.98
C LYS A 109 -32.36 -10.34 -8.62
N GLN A 110 -33.65 -10.68 -8.47
CA GLN A 110 -34.21 -11.36 -7.29
C GLN A 110 -33.45 -12.66 -6.98
N PRO A 111 -33.32 -13.04 -5.70
CA PRO A 111 -32.82 -14.36 -5.34
C PRO A 111 -33.85 -15.41 -5.71
N GLN A 112 -33.49 -16.33 -6.61
CA GLN A 112 -34.25 -17.54 -6.89
C GLN A 112 -33.90 -18.58 -5.81
N LEU A 113 -34.95 -19.04 -5.12
CA LEU A 113 -34.93 -20.15 -4.17
C LEU A 113 -34.40 -21.41 -4.88
N ILE A 114 -33.36 -22.06 -4.34
CA ILE A 114 -32.94 -23.38 -4.79
C ILE A 114 -33.36 -24.40 -3.74
N GLU A 115 -34.36 -25.21 -4.10
CA GLU A 115 -34.80 -26.39 -3.36
C GLU A 115 -33.69 -27.47 -3.39
N GLN A 116 -33.26 -27.92 -2.22
CA GLN A 116 -32.33 -29.04 -2.08
C GLN A 116 -33.12 -30.35 -2.04
N ARG A 117 -32.99 -31.14 -3.11
CA ARG A 117 -33.36 -32.57 -3.12
C ARG A 117 -32.21 -33.40 -2.56
N ALA A 118 -32.51 -34.17 -1.53
CA ALA A 118 -31.63 -35.15 -0.89
C ALA A 118 -31.54 -36.45 -1.69
N SER A 119 -30.33 -37.04 -1.72
CA SER A 119 -29.95 -38.48 -1.84
C SER A 119 -28.47 -38.54 -2.29
N ALA A 120 -27.56 -39.40 -1.83
CA ALA A 120 -27.53 -40.42 -0.78
C ALA A 120 -26.05 -40.89 -0.60
N THR A 121 -25.80 -41.61 0.51
CA THR A 121 -24.88 -42.77 0.65
C THR A 121 -23.41 -42.57 1.11
N SER A 122 -23.16 -43.05 2.35
CA SER A 122 -22.02 -43.81 2.92
C SER A 122 -20.57 -43.59 2.48
N THR A 123 -19.64 -43.49 3.45
CA THR A 123 -18.79 -44.61 3.97
C THR A 123 -17.85 -44.09 5.07
N ALA A 124 -17.51 -44.98 6.01
CA ALA A 124 -16.82 -44.80 7.29
C ALA A 124 -15.32 -44.45 7.23
N SER A 125 -14.77 -43.84 8.28
CA SER A 125 -13.88 -44.53 9.25
C SER A 125 -13.24 -43.59 10.28
N SER A 126 -13.00 -44.18 11.44
CA SER A 126 -12.40 -43.73 12.70
C SER A 126 -11.07 -42.97 12.61
N THR A 127 -10.82 -42.09 13.59
CA THR A 127 -9.60 -42.14 14.44
C THR A 127 -9.83 -41.37 15.75
N THR A 128 -9.50 -42.05 16.84
CA THR A 128 -9.62 -41.71 18.26
C THR A 128 -8.68 -40.56 18.67
N ALA A 129 -9.15 -39.64 19.52
CA ALA A 129 -8.32 -38.71 20.28
C ALA A 129 -8.22 -39.18 21.74
N PRO A 130 -7.05 -39.17 22.40
CA PRO A 130 -6.99 -39.39 23.83
C PRO A 130 -7.10 -38.08 24.61
N GLU A 131 -7.84 -38.16 25.71
CA GLU A 131 -7.91 -37.20 26.81
C GLU A 131 -6.54 -37.01 27.47
N GLY A 132 -6.30 -35.78 27.95
CA GLY A 132 -5.16 -35.44 28.77
C GLY A 132 -5.35 -34.08 29.46
N ALA A 133 -6.31 -34.02 30.39
CA ALA A 133 -6.45 -32.95 31.37
C ALA A 133 -5.54 -33.23 32.59
N THR A 134 -5.15 -32.16 33.30
CA THR A 134 -4.30 -32.08 34.52
C THR A 134 -2.81 -32.30 34.25
N LYS A 135 -1.92 -31.34 34.57
CA LYS A 135 -1.76 -30.60 35.83
C LYS A 135 -1.01 -29.28 35.59
#